data_AF-A0A3D1QXT3-F1
#
_entry.id   AF-A0A3D1QXT3-F1
#
_cell.length_a   1.000
_cell.length_b   1.000
_cell.length_c   1.000
_cell.angle_alpha   90.00
_cell.angle_beta   90.00
_cell.angle_gamma   90.00
#
_symmetry.space_group_name_H-M   'P 1'
#
loop_
_entity.id
_entity.type
_entity.pdbx_description
1 polymer ?
#
loop_
_entity_poly.entity_id
_entity_poly.type
_entity_poly.pdbx_seq_one_letter_code
_entity_poly.pdbx_strand_id
1 'polypeptide(L)'
;AAWAYFGGVFTVVISDNPKTIVQKADPLKPLIVEAFREYAQARGFHVDPTRVRSPKDKARVERSVPTVREDCVRGERLQRLEDATRRANYWSLEEYGMRRHTRTQRPPRECFEAEEKPRLLPAPSEPYDIPIWCDPKVGPDQHAQVAKALYSLPRDFRRKRLRARADRCLVRFYFNGDLVKTHARQPPGGRSTDPNDFPPERAAYAMRDSAFLLRQAEAKGAAVGRFAKALLAGPLPWTRMRQCFALLGLCRRFGDERVNETCELALAAEMHDIHRLERMLKRGPPAPTPQPPESNVIPIARFLRPKEQYALPLASCGRPNPEGEKP
;
A
#
# COMPACT_ATOMS: atom_id res chain seq x y z
N ALA A 1 29.09 -6.95 18.47
CA ALA A 1 30.56 -7.13 18.52
C ALA A 1 31.08 -6.95 19.94
N ALA A 2 31.12 -5.73 20.50
CA ALA A 2 31.69 -5.48 21.84
C ALA A 2 31.06 -6.33 22.96
N TRP A 3 29.73 -6.40 23.06
CA TRP A 3 29.05 -7.22 24.07
C TRP A 3 29.35 -8.72 23.96
N ALA A 4 29.53 -9.21 22.73
CA ALA A 4 29.90 -10.60 22.51
C ALA A 4 31.35 -10.87 22.96
N TYR A 5 32.25 -9.92 22.75
CA TYR A 5 33.64 -10.01 23.18
C TYR A 5 33.77 -10.08 24.71
N PHE A 6 33.09 -9.18 25.42
CA PHE A 6 33.13 -9.16 26.90
C PHE A 6 32.24 -10.24 27.54
N GLY A 7 31.38 -10.90 26.76
CA GLY A 7 30.45 -11.92 27.26
C GLY A 7 29.32 -11.35 28.12
N GLY A 8 28.99 -10.07 27.97
CA GLY A 8 27.98 -9.38 28.77
C GLY A 8 27.84 -7.90 28.43
N VAL A 9 26.86 -7.23 29.03
CA VAL A 9 26.62 -5.78 28.86
C VAL A 9 27.04 -5.02 30.12
N PHE A 10 27.82 -3.96 29.96
CA PHE A 10 28.19 -3.06 31.05
C PHE A 10 26.97 -2.23 31.47
N THR A 11 26.75 -2.05 32.77
CA THR A 11 25.63 -1.25 33.30
C THR A 11 25.73 0.22 32.91
N VAL A 12 26.95 0.74 32.77
CA VAL A 12 27.21 2.14 32.40
C VAL A 12 28.23 2.19 31.27
N VAL A 13 27.91 2.95 30.23
CA VAL A 13 28.79 3.23 29.10
C VAL A 13 29.15 4.71 29.10
N ILE A 14 30.44 4.97 29.32
CA ILE A 14 30.98 6.33 29.25
C ILE A 14 31.29 6.66 27.80
N SER A 15 30.74 7.76 27.28
CA SER A 15 30.88 8.13 25.86
C SER A 15 31.42 9.54 25.69
N ASP A 16 32.32 9.71 24.71
CA ASP A 16 32.94 10.99 24.37
C ASP A 16 32.09 11.86 23.43
N ASN A 17 30.81 12.04 23.78
CA ASN A 17 29.83 12.85 23.07
C ASN A 17 29.88 12.80 21.53
N PRO A 18 30.06 11.64 20.85
CA PRO A 18 30.04 11.64 19.41
C PRO A 18 28.62 12.00 18.95
N LYS A 19 28.48 12.71 17.83
CA LYS A 19 27.17 13.14 17.31
C LYS A 19 26.21 11.97 17.03
N THR A 20 26.71 10.75 16.95
CA THR A 20 25.94 9.51 16.81
C THR A 20 25.26 9.06 18.11
N ILE A 21 25.79 9.47 19.26
CA ILE A 21 25.29 9.12 20.60
C ILE A 21 24.65 10.34 21.25
N VAL A 22 25.27 11.51 21.15
CA VAL A 22 24.84 12.75 21.79
C VAL A 22 24.46 13.78 20.73
N GLN A 23 23.18 14.13 20.69
CA GLN A 23 22.63 15.14 19.79
C GLN A 23 22.96 16.55 20.29
N LYS A 24 22.77 16.81 21.59
CA LYS A 24 23.14 18.06 22.25
C LYS A 24 23.86 17.73 23.55
N ALA A 25 25.14 18.08 23.61
CA ALA A 25 25.91 17.92 24.82
C ALA A 25 25.50 19.02 25.80
N ASP A 26 25.09 18.62 27.00
CA ASP A 26 24.69 19.49 28.10
C ASP A 26 25.23 18.86 29.39
N PRO A 27 25.90 19.62 30.27
CA PRO A 27 26.48 19.07 31.50
C PRO A 27 25.47 18.51 32.51
N LEU A 28 24.20 18.93 32.44
CA LEU A 28 23.14 18.55 33.37
C LEU A 28 22.11 17.63 32.72
N LYS A 29 21.78 17.86 31.44
CA LYS A 29 20.76 17.09 30.71
C LYS A 29 21.16 16.84 29.26
N PRO A 30 22.12 15.96 29.01
CA PRO A 30 22.55 15.62 27.65
C PRO A 30 21.38 15.05 26.84
N LEU A 31 21.18 15.55 25.63
CA LEU A 31 20.21 14.98 24.70
C LEU A 31 20.89 13.87 23.91
N ILE A 32 20.55 12.63 24.27
CA ILE A 32 20.98 11.43 23.56
C ILE A 32 20.16 11.28 22.28
N VAL A 33 20.82 10.88 21.19
CA VAL A 33 20.16 10.53 19.92
C VAL A 33 19.12 9.43 20.18
N GLU A 34 17.89 9.62 19.71
CA GLU A 34 16.77 8.72 20.01
C GLU A 34 17.08 7.25 19.70
N ALA A 35 17.67 6.97 18.53
CA ALA A 35 18.06 5.61 18.15
C ALA A 35 19.05 4.96 19.14
N PHE A 36 19.99 5.73 19.68
CA PHE A 36 20.95 5.23 20.67
C PHE A 36 20.32 5.09 22.06
N ARG A 37 19.40 5.99 22.42
CA ARG A 37 18.61 5.88 23.66
C ARG A 37 17.79 4.60 23.67
N GLU A 38 17.11 4.29 22.57
CA GLU A 38 16.35 3.04 22.45
C GLU A 38 17.26 1.81 22.54
N TYR A 39 18.44 1.87 21.91
CA TYR A 39 19.43 0.80 22.01
C TYR A 39 19.89 0.59 23.46
N ALA A 40 20.19 1.66 24.17
CA ALA A 40 20.58 1.62 25.58
C ALA A 40 19.48 1.00 26.45
N GLN A 41 18.22 1.41 26.23
CA GLN A 41 17.05 0.85 26.91
C GLN A 41 16.86 -0.65 26.59
N ALA A 42 16.97 -1.04 25.33
CA ALA A 42 16.81 -2.43 24.90
C ALA A 42 17.91 -3.36 25.42
N ARG A 43 19.09 -2.82 25.74
CA ARG A 43 20.22 -3.57 26.31
C ARG A 43 20.39 -3.39 27.81
N GLY A 44 19.60 -2.52 28.44
CA GLY A 44 19.60 -2.31 29.88
C GLY A 44 20.82 -1.55 30.42
N PHE A 45 21.50 -0.73 29.60
CA PHE A 45 22.63 0.07 30.07
C PHE A 45 22.32 1.58 30.09
N HIS A 46 23.03 2.29 30.96
CA HIS A 46 22.99 3.74 31.05
C HIS A 46 24.13 4.37 30.26
N VAL A 47 23.85 5.49 29.61
CA VAL A 47 24.85 6.27 28.88
C VAL A 47 25.25 7.43 29.79
N ASP A 48 26.52 7.50 30.15
CA ASP A 48 27.10 8.61 30.90
C ASP A 48 28.04 9.41 29.98
N PRO A 49 27.55 10.49 29.34
CA PRO A 49 28.37 11.30 28.48
C PRO A 49 29.41 12.10 29.28
N THR A 50 30.64 12.18 28.78
CA THR A 50 31.69 12.98 29.38
C THR A 50 31.33 14.47 29.44
N ARG A 51 31.85 15.21 30.42
CA ARG A 51 31.58 16.65 30.50
C ARG A 51 32.27 17.37 29.34
N VAL A 52 31.53 18.28 28.70
CA VAL A 52 32.06 19.11 27.61
C VAL A 52 33.27 19.90 28.12
N ARG A 53 34.39 19.85 27.38
CA ARG A 53 35.67 20.54 27.70
C ARG A 53 36.32 20.10 29.01
N SER A 54 36.13 18.84 29.43
CA SER A 54 36.83 18.26 30.58
C SER A 54 37.77 17.12 30.15
N PRO A 55 39.05 17.42 29.82
CA PRO A 55 40.02 16.42 29.35
C PRO A 55 40.27 15.26 30.33
N LYS A 56 39.94 15.46 31.62
CA LYS A 56 40.18 14.48 32.68
C LYS A 56 39.28 13.25 32.61
N ASP A 57 38.06 13.39 32.07
CA ASP A 57 37.06 12.31 32.07
C ASP A 57 37.45 11.15 31.12
N LYS A 58 38.27 11.44 30.10
CA LYS A 58 38.70 10.47 29.09
C LYS A 58 40.21 10.18 29.09
N ALA A 59 40.97 10.79 29.98
CA ALA A 59 42.43 10.69 30.00
C ALA A 59 42.97 9.23 30.06
N ARG A 60 42.21 8.28 30.60
CA ARG A 60 42.59 6.86 30.63
C ARG A 60 42.47 6.18 29.26
N VAL A 61 41.40 6.44 28.52
CA VAL A 61 41.17 5.84 27.19
C VAL A 61 42.18 6.40 26.20
N GLU A 62 42.42 7.72 26.22
CA GLU A 62 43.37 8.36 25.30
C GLU A 62 44.81 7.88 25.52
N ARG A 63 45.21 7.62 26.76
CA ARG A 63 46.55 7.04 27.05
C ARG A 63 46.72 5.62 26.54
N SER A 64 45.64 4.86 26.34
CA SER A 64 45.70 3.49 25.85
C SER A 64 45.84 3.39 24.32
N VAL A 65 45.41 4.42 23.59
CA VAL A 65 45.41 4.45 22.12
C VAL A 65 46.83 4.31 21.52
N PRO A 66 47.86 5.06 21.99
CA PRO A 66 49.22 4.86 21.52
C PRO A 66 49.72 3.43 21.72
N THR A 67 49.41 2.82 22.87
CA THR A 67 49.82 1.44 23.16
C THR A 67 49.21 0.45 22.18
N VAL A 68 47.90 0.55 21.90
CA VAL A 68 47.26 -0.31 20.90
C VAL A 68 47.91 -0.11 19.52
N ARG A 69 48.13 1.15 19.11
CA ARG A 69 48.74 1.46 17.81
C ARG A 69 50.16 0.90 17.68
N GLU A 70 50.98 1.06 18.71
CA GLU A 70 52.40 0.72 18.68
C GLU A 70 52.68 -0.76 18.95
N ASP A 71 51.88 -1.43 19.80
CA ASP A 71 52.14 -2.80 20.24
C ASP A 71 51.25 -3.83 19.52
N CYS A 72 49.98 -3.48 19.22
CA CYS A 72 49.07 -4.41 18.54
C CYS A 72 49.13 -4.32 17.01
N VAL A 73 49.35 -3.12 16.46
CA VAL A 73 49.13 -2.85 15.02
C VAL A 73 50.43 -2.59 14.26
N ARG A 74 51.40 -1.91 14.87
CA ARG A 74 52.63 -1.50 14.18
C ARG A 74 53.45 -2.72 13.75
N GLY A 75 53.78 -2.78 12.46
CA GLY A 75 54.58 -3.86 11.88
C GLY A 75 53.76 -5.06 11.39
N GLU A 76 52.47 -5.14 11.72
CA GLU A 76 51.58 -6.22 11.28
C GLU A 76 51.10 -6.00 9.84
N ARG A 77 50.93 -7.10 9.09
CA ARG A 77 50.35 -7.09 7.73
C ARG A 77 48.89 -7.53 7.78
N LEU A 78 48.00 -6.60 8.13
CA LEU A 78 46.56 -6.84 8.24
C LEU A 78 45.87 -6.49 6.91
N GLN A 79 45.58 -7.50 6.08
CA GLN A 79 45.00 -7.30 4.75
C GLN A 79 43.46 -7.25 4.78
N ARG A 80 42.83 -7.96 5.73
CA ARG A 80 41.38 -8.03 5.88
C ARG A 80 40.95 -7.62 7.29
N LEU A 81 39.70 -7.17 7.41
CA LEU A 81 39.11 -6.81 8.70
C LEU A 81 39.06 -8.01 9.67
N GLU A 82 38.85 -9.22 9.14
CA GLU A 82 38.86 -10.46 9.92
C GLU A 82 40.23 -10.71 10.55
N ASP A 83 41.32 -10.45 9.82
CA ASP A 83 42.68 -10.61 10.32
C ASP A 83 43.00 -9.59 11.41
N ALA A 84 42.57 -8.34 11.21
CA ALA A 84 42.67 -7.31 12.25
C ALA A 84 41.88 -7.68 13.51
N THR A 85 40.67 -8.23 13.35
CA THR A 85 39.84 -8.69 14.47
C THR A 85 40.51 -9.84 15.23
N ARG A 86 41.06 -10.81 14.50
CA ARG A 86 41.77 -11.95 15.08
C ARG A 86 43.02 -11.51 15.85
N ARG A 87 43.84 -10.61 15.26
CA ARG A 87 45.03 -10.05 15.90
C ARG A 87 44.66 -9.27 17.16
N ALA A 88 43.65 -8.41 17.09
CA ALA A 88 43.20 -7.63 18.24
C ALA A 88 42.70 -8.52 19.40
N ASN A 89 41.94 -9.58 19.09
CA ASN A 89 41.49 -10.53 20.09
C ASN A 89 42.67 -11.27 20.75
N TYR A 90 43.61 -11.78 19.94
CA TYR A 90 44.80 -12.47 20.45
C TYR A 90 45.66 -11.54 21.32
N TRP A 91 45.96 -10.33 20.82
CA TRP A 91 46.72 -9.33 21.56
C TRP A 91 46.06 -8.98 22.89
N SER A 92 44.74 -8.80 22.91
CA SER A 92 44.02 -8.45 24.13
C SER A 92 43.91 -9.62 25.13
N LEU A 93 43.80 -10.87 24.67
CA LEU A 93 43.58 -12.03 25.53
C LEU A 93 44.88 -12.68 26.01
N GLU A 94 45.86 -12.81 25.12
CA GLU A 94 47.05 -13.65 25.35
C GLU A 94 48.33 -12.82 25.54
N GLU A 95 48.41 -11.60 24.98
CA GLU A 95 49.58 -10.74 25.13
C GLU A 95 49.35 -9.67 26.20
N TYR A 96 48.73 -8.55 25.83
CA TYR A 96 48.57 -7.39 26.70
C TYR A 96 47.69 -7.68 27.92
N GLY A 97 46.64 -8.50 27.75
CA GLY A 97 45.77 -8.92 28.85
C GLY A 97 46.47 -9.75 29.92
N MET A 98 47.58 -10.43 29.57
CA MET A 98 48.37 -11.26 30.48
C MET A 98 49.57 -10.52 31.09
N ARG A 99 49.93 -9.33 30.58
CA ARG A 99 51.00 -8.51 31.14
C ARG A 99 50.62 -8.00 32.51
N ARG A 100 51.54 -8.10 33.48
CA ARG A 100 51.33 -7.54 34.83
C ARG A 100 51.19 -6.02 34.76
N HIS A 101 50.03 -5.51 35.13
CA HIS A 101 49.77 -4.09 35.13
C HIS A 101 50.49 -3.38 36.30
N THR A 102 51.21 -2.30 36.03
CA THR A 102 52.14 -1.65 36.98
C THR A 102 51.50 -1.20 38.29
N ARG A 103 50.22 -0.83 38.29
CA ARG A 103 49.53 -0.33 39.49
C ARG A 103 48.80 -1.43 40.27
N THR A 104 48.22 -2.40 39.58
CA THR A 104 47.42 -3.48 40.21
C THR A 104 48.24 -4.75 40.43
N GLN A 105 49.45 -4.81 39.86
CA GLN A 105 50.40 -5.93 39.93
C GLN A 105 49.83 -7.29 39.50
N ARG A 106 48.69 -7.27 38.78
CA ARG A 106 47.94 -8.42 38.30
C ARG A 106 47.68 -8.29 36.80
N PRO A 107 47.56 -9.42 36.07
CA PRO A 107 47.11 -9.43 34.69
C PRO A 107 45.69 -8.82 34.57
N PRO A 108 45.48 -7.83 33.69
CA PRO A 108 44.15 -7.23 33.47
C PRO A 108 43.06 -8.25 33.15
N ARG A 109 43.39 -9.31 32.40
CA ARG A 109 42.43 -10.38 32.06
C ARG A 109 41.94 -11.11 33.29
N GLU A 110 42.84 -11.52 34.18
CA GLU A 110 42.48 -12.21 35.42
C GLU A 110 41.61 -11.31 36.32
N CYS A 111 41.95 -10.02 36.42
CA CYS A 111 41.12 -9.07 37.16
C CYS A 111 39.72 -8.96 36.56
N PHE A 112 39.61 -8.84 35.23
CA PHE A 112 38.33 -8.75 34.55
C PHE A 112 37.49 -10.02 34.77
N GLU A 113 38.05 -11.20 34.57
CA GLU A 113 37.33 -12.47 34.72
C GLU A 113 36.86 -12.72 36.15
N ALA A 114 37.69 -12.38 37.15
CA ALA A 114 37.37 -12.61 38.56
C ALA A 114 36.40 -11.56 39.14
N GLU A 115 36.52 -10.28 38.76
CA GLU A 115 35.87 -9.18 39.48
C GLU A 115 34.82 -8.44 38.66
N GLU A 116 35.05 -8.27 37.35
CA GLU A 116 34.19 -7.44 36.50
C GLU A 116 33.14 -8.27 35.75
N LYS A 117 33.54 -9.41 35.18
CA LYS A 117 32.68 -10.30 34.40
C LYS A 117 31.43 -10.76 35.16
N PRO A 118 31.49 -11.13 36.47
CA PRO A 118 30.30 -11.51 37.23
C PRO A 118 29.30 -10.36 37.46
N ARG A 119 29.72 -9.10 37.24
CA ARG A 119 28.88 -7.91 37.42
C ARG A 119 28.21 -7.45 36.12
N LEU A 120 28.53 -8.09 34.99
CA LEU A 120 27.93 -7.76 33.71
C LEU A 120 26.48 -8.23 33.67
N LEU A 121 25.66 -7.47 32.94
CA LEU A 121 24.35 -7.94 32.53
C LEU A 121 24.50 -9.07 31.48
N PRO A 122 23.49 -9.94 31.33
CA PRO A 122 23.53 -11.02 30.35
C PRO A 122 23.87 -10.53 28.95
N ALA A 123 24.67 -11.32 28.23
CA ALA A 123 25.01 -11.02 26.85
C ALA A 123 23.75 -10.99 25.97
N PRO A 124 23.65 -10.08 24.98
CA PRO A 124 22.52 -10.07 24.06
C PRO A 124 22.47 -11.35 23.23
N SER A 125 21.31 -12.04 23.21
CA SER A 125 21.10 -13.26 22.42
C SER A 125 20.96 -12.98 20.92
N GLU A 126 20.40 -11.83 20.56
CA GLU A 126 20.15 -11.44 19.17
C GLU A 126 20.74 -10.07 18.84
N PRO A 127 21.13 -9.80 17.59
CA PRO A 127 21.50 -8.46 17.12
C PRO A 127 20.41 -7.43 17.41
N TYR A 128 20.81 -6.17 17.60
CA TYR A 128 19.82 -5.12 17.81
C TYR A 128 19.24 -4.70 16.47
N ASP A 129 17.92 -4.72 16.36
CA ASP A 129 17.21 -4.24 15.19
C ASP A 129 17.22 -2.71 15.18
N ILE A 130 17.97 -2.12 14.24
CA ILE A 130 18.15 -0.67 14.16
C ILE A 130 16.89 -0.07 13.52
N PRO A 131 16.08 0.67 14.29
CA PRO A 131 14.83 1.19 13.77
C PRO A 131 15.09 2.39 12.86
N ILE A 132 14.25 2.52 11.85
CA ILE A 132 14.18 3.70 10.99
C ILE A 132 13.17 4.66 11.60
N TRP A 133 13.60 5.89 11.84
CA TRP A 133 12.75 7.00 12.26
C TRP A 133 12.54 7.96 11.10
N CYS A 134 11.29 8.35 10.84
CA CYS A 134 10.96 9.37 9.84
C CYS A 134 9.65 10.10 10.18
N ASP A 135 9.41 11.24 9.53
CA ASP A 135 8.21 12.07 9.75
C ASP A 135 7.31 12.13 8.50
N PRO A 136 6.66 11.00 8.13
CA PRO A 136 5.85 10.95 6.93
C PRO A 136 4.62 11.86 7.02
N LYS A 137 4.28 12.48 5.89
CA LYS A 137 3.02 13.20 5.74
C LYS A 137 1.95 12.24 5.26
N VAL A 138 0.80 12.24 5.93
CA VAL A 138 -0.35 11.45 5.52
C VAL A 138 -0.99 12.09 4.29
N GLY A 139 -1.08 11.30 3.22
CA GLY A 139 -1.66 11.72 1.95
C GLY A 139 -3.17 11.98 2.03
N PRO A 140 -3.75 12.60 0.99
CA PRO A 140 -5.19 12.78 0.87
C PRO A 140 -5.98 11.46 0.84
N ASP A 141 -5.31 10.36 0.47
CA ASP A 141 -5.77 8.98 0.40
C ASP A 141 -5.58 8.22 1.73
N GLN A 142 -5.26 8.92 2.82
CA GLN A 142 -5.03 8.37 4.17
C GLN A 142 -3.84 7.41 4.26
N HIS A 143 -2.91 7.44 3.30
CA HIS A 143 -1.69 6.64 3.37
C HIS A 143 -0.46 7.47 3.72
N ALA A 144 0.44 6.90 4.50
CA ALA A 144 1.76 7.44 4.79
C ALA A 144 2.83 6.48 4.24
N GLN A 145 3.89 7.04 3.65
CA GLN A 145 5.00 6.25 3.14
C GLN A 145 6.10 6.10 4.19
N VAL A 146 6.47 4.87 4.52
CA VAL A 146 7.58 4.56 5.43
C VAL A 146 8.43 3.48 4.79
N ALA A 147 9.73 3.71 4.67
CA ALA A 147 10.69 2.78 4.04
C ALA A 147 10.22 2.24 2.67
N LYS A 148 9.70 3.14 1.82
CA LYS A 148 9.16 2.85 0.47
C LYS A 148 7.89 1.97 0.44
N ALA A 149 7.25 1.70 1.57
CA ALA A 149 5.95 1.03 1.65
C ALA A 149 4.85 1.99 2.10
N LEU A 150 3.59 1.70 1.74
CA LEU A 150 2.42 2.54 2.08
C LEU A 150 1.59 1.93 3.21
N TYR A 151 1.20 2.75 4.19
CA TYR A 151 0.42 2.31 5.35
C TYR A 151 -0.80 3.21 5.52
N SER A 152 -1.99 2.64 5.69
CA SER A 152 -3.21 3.41 5.94
C SER A 152 -3.28 3.93 7.37
N LEU A 153 -3.95 5.05 7.56
CA LEU A 153 -4.13 5.68 8.86
C LEU A 153 -5.56 6.21 9.01
N PRO A 154 -6.05 6.38 10.25
CA PRO A 154 -7.38 6.93 10.49
C PRO A 154 -7.57 8.31 9.85
N ARG A 155 -8.82 8.60 9.46
CA ARG A 155 -9.19 9.83 8.74
C ARG A 155 -8.72 11.11 9.42
N ASP A 156 -8.66 11.14 10.74
CA ASP A 156 -8.33 12.32 11.53
C ASP A 156 -6.89 12.80 11.35
N PHE A 157 -6.04 11.94 10.78
CA PHE A 157 -4.63 12.24 10.51
C PHE A 157 -4.36 12.64 9.06
N ARG A 158 -5.39 12.72 8.21
CA ARG A 158 -5.25 13.15 6.81
C ARG A 158 -4.57 14.52 6.72
N ARG A 159 -3.56 14.64 5.83
CA ARG A 159 -2.72 15.84 5.63
C ARG A 159 -1.85 16.26 6.83
N LYS A 160 -1.88 15.53 7.95
CA LYS A 160 -0.98 15.77 9.10
C LYS A 160 0.37 15.06 8.88
N ARG A 161 1.39 15.52 9.60
CA ARG A 161 2.68 14.81 9.72
C ARG A 161 2.63 13.97 10.99
N LEU A 162 3.06 12.73 10.89
CA LEU A 162 3.20 11.81 12.00
C LEU A 162 4.68 11.45 12.15
N ARG A 163 5.10 11.10 13.35
CA ARG A 163 6.40 10.46 13.56
C ARG A 163 6.22 8.96 13.39
N ALA A 164 7.07 8.30 12.61
CA ALA A 164 6.99 6.88 12.37
C ALA A 164 8.28 6.18 12.81
N ARG A 165 8.11 5.08 13.54
CA ARG A 165 9.18 4.15 13.91
C ARG A 165 8.99 2.85 13.17
N ALA A 166 10.03 2.40 12.51
CA ALA A 166 10.01 1.24 11.65
C ALA A 166 11.10 0.26 12.05
N ASP A 167 10.71 -0.88 12.62
CA ASP A 167 11.61 -2.00 12.89
C ASP A 167 11.46 -3.07 11.78
N ARG A 168 12.12 -4.22 11.94
CA ARG A 168 12.10 -5.33 10.99
C ARG A 168 10.71 -5.94 10.81
N CYS A 169 9.86 -5.87 11.84
CA CYS A 169 8.59 -6.59 11.89
C CYS A 169 7.38 -5.65 11.86
N LEU A 170 7.51 -4.42 12.34
CA LEU A 170 6.44 -3.49 12.63
C LEU A 170 6.77 -2.06 12.22
N VAL A 171 5.72 -1.33 11.87
CA VAL A 171 5.73 0.13 11.70
C VAL A 171 4.71 0.74 12.65
N ARG A 172 5.18 1.64 13.52
CA ARG A 172 4.38 2.36 14.51
C ARG A 172 4.32 3.83 14.15
N PHE A 173 3.13 4.41 14.18
CA PHE A 173 2.89 5.83 13.92
C PHE A 173 2.49 6.54 15.20
N TYR A 174 3.06 7.72 15.42
CA TYR A 174 2.86 8.54 16.61
C TYR A 174 2.43 9.95 16.23
N PHE A 175 1.52 10.53 17.00
CA PHE A 175 1.13 11.92 16.91
C PHE A 175 1.24 12.55 18.30
N ASN A 176 2.01 13.62 18.45
CA ASN A 176 2.23 14.29 19.74
C ASN A 176 2.72 13.37 20.89
N GLY A 177 3.36 12.25 20.55
CA GLY A 177 3.86 11.27 21.52
C GLY A 177 2.96 10.04 21.69
N ASP A 178 1.69 10.13 21.28
CA ASP A 178 0.73 9.04 21.43
C ASP A 178 0.79 8.07 20.25
N LEU A 179 0.73 6.76 20.53
CA LEU A 179 0.67 5.72 19.51
C LEU A 179 -0.68 5.79 18.80
N VAL A 180 -0.66 6.16 17.53
CA VAL A 180 -1.84 6.24 16.68
C VAL A 180 -2.19 4.87 16.11
N LYS A 181 -1.20 4.19 15.53
CA LYS A 181 -1.43 2.94 14.82
C LYS A 181 -0.16 2.09 14.68
N THR A 182 -0.34 0.77 14.64
CA THR A 182 0.71 -0.21 14.38
C THR A 182 0.35 -1.07 13.18
N HIS A 183 1.31 -1.30 12.29
CA HIS A 183 1.20 -2.19 11.13
C HIS A 183 2.32 -3.22 11.13
N ALA A 184 2.07 -4.36 10.51
CA ALA A 184 3.14 -5.27 10.10
C ALA A 184 4.01 -4.63 9.00
N ARG A 185 5.33 -4.80 9.10
CA ARG A 185 6.31 -4.26 8.17
C ARG A 185 6.10 -4.87 6.77
N GLN A 186 6.05 -4.00 5.77
CA GLN A 186 5.92 -4.39 4.37
C GLN A 186 7.22 -4.15 3.60
N PRO A 187 7.50 -4.95 2.56
CA PRO A 187 8.65 -4.72 1.69
C PRO A 187 8.49 -3.42 0.90
N PRO A 188 9.57 -2.85 0.34
CA PRO A 188 9.51 -1.71 -0.56
C PRO A 188 8.50 -1.93 -1.70
N GLY A 189 7.62 -0.95 -1.95
CA GLY A 189 6.52 -1.06 -2.91
C GLY A 189 5.28 -1.79 -2.38
N GLY A 190 5.38 -2.44 -1.21
CA GLY A 190 4.26 -3.08 -0.52
C GLY A 190 3.30 -2.07 0.10
N ARG A 191 2.13 -2.59 0.52
CA ARG A 191 1.06 -1.80 1.12
C ARG A 191 0.37 -2.55 2.25
N SER A 192 0.11 -1.86 3.35
CA SER A 192 -0.74 -2.33 4.44
C SER A 192 -1.91 -1.37 4.58
N THR A 193 -3.09 -1.83 4.19
CA THR A 193 -4.33 -1.05 4.26
C THR A 193 -5.31 -1.77 5.18
N ASP A 194 -5.68 -1.12 6.28
CA ASP A 194 -6.72 -1.59 7.19
C ASP A 194 -8.07 -1.03 6.72
N PRO A 195 -9.09 -1.88 6.48
CA PRO A 195 -10.40 -1.43 6.04
C PRO A 195 -11.09 -0.52 7.06
N ASN A 196 -10.82 -0.69 8.36
CA ASN A 196 -11.49 0.04 9.43
C ASN A 196 -11.07 1.53 9.50
N ASP A 197 -9.97 1.91 8.83
CA ASP A 197 -9.56 3.32 8.73
C ASP A 197 -10.50 4.14 7.82
N PHE A 198 -11.25 3.44 6.96
CA PHE A 198 -12.09 4.04 5.94
C PHE A 198 -13.58 3.81 6.28
N PRO A 199 -14.46 4.76 5.94
CA PRO A 199 -15.89 4.48 5.89
C PRO A 199 -16.16 3.28 4.97
N PRO A 200 -17.18 2.44 5.22
CA PRO A 200 -17.42 1.21 4.46
C PRO A 200 -17.56 1.45 2.95
N GLU A 201 -18.16 2.57 2.54
CA GLU A 201 -18.27 2.97 1.12
C GLU A 201 -16.90 3.23 0.46
N ARG A 202 -15.89 3.66 1.22
CA ARG A 202 -14.54 4.02 0.73
C ARG A 202 -13.51 2.94 0.99
N ALA A 203 -13.75 2.03 1.94
CA ALA A 203 -12.90 0.89 2.24
C ALA A 203 -12.68 0.03 0.99
N ALA A 204 -13.72 -0.22 0.20
CA ALA A 204 -13.62 -0.96 -1.06
C ALA A 204 -12.66 -0.32 -2.08
N TYR A 205 -12.66 1.01 -2.20
CA TYR A 205 -11.74 1.73 -3.07
C TYR A 205 -10.30 1.66 -2.54
N ALA A 206 -10.12 1.85 -1.23
CA ALA A 206 -8.81 1.77 -0.59
C ALA A 206 -8.21 0.35 -0.71
N MET A 207 -9.02 -0.69 -0.53
CA MET A 207 -8.59 -2.09 -0.66
C MET A 207 -8.35 -2.55 -2.09
N ARG A 208 -8.83 -1.79 -3.09
CA ARG A 208 -8.88 -2.22 -4.50
C ARG A 208 -9.65 -3.54 -4.67
N ASP A 209 -10.68 -3.76 -3.85
CA ASP A 209 -11.46 -5.00 -3.89
C ASP A 209 -12.51 -4.92 -5.01
N SER A 210 -12.16 -5.46 -6.18
CA SER A 210 -13.07 -5.58 -7.33
C SER A 210 -14.20 -6.59 -7.08
N ALA A 211 -13.95 -7.62 -6.29
CA ALA A 211 -14.95 -8.64 -5.97
C ALA A 211 -16.06 -8.06 -5.07
N PHE A 212 -15.71 -7.20 -4.13
CA PHE A 212 -16.70 -6.47 -3.32
C PHE A 212 -17.58 -5.56 -4.17
N LEU A 213 -17.00 -4.83 -5.13
CA LEU A 213 -17.77 -3.99 -6.05
C LEU A 213 -18.73 -4.80 -6.91
N LEU A 214 -18.31 -5.99 -7.37
CA LEU A 214 -19.19 -6.89 -8.12
C LEU A 214 -20.36 -7.36 -7.27
N ARG A 215 -20.13 -7.80 -6.03
CA ARG A 215 -21.21 -8.21 -5.11
C ARG A 215 -22.20 -7.07 -4.86
N GLN A 216 -21.73 -5.84 -4.69
CA GLN A 216 -22.63 -4.69 -4.55
C GLN A 216 -23.43 -4.41 -5.82
N ALA A 217 -22.83 -4.53 -7.00
CA ALA A 217 -23.52 -4.34 -8.26
C ALA A 217 -24.58 -5.43 -8.51
N GLU A 218 -24.27 -6.68 -8.19
CA GLU A 218 -25.21 -7.80 -8.29
C GLU A 218 -26.40 -7.64 -7.34
N ALA A 219 -26.17 -7.16 -6.12
CA ALA A 219 -27.24 -6.85 -5.16
C ALA A 219 -28.19 -5.74 -5.63
N LYS A 220 -27.75 -4.92 -6.59
CA LYS A 220 -28.54 -3.83 -7.19
C LYS A 220 -29.33 -4.27 -8.43
N GLY A 221 -29.01 -5.43 -8.99
CA GLY A 221 -29.67 -5.99 -10.15
C GLY A 221 -28.76 -6.92 -10.96
N ALA A 222 -29.33 -7.96 -11.55
CA ALA A 222 -28.56 -8.95 -12.32
C ALA A 222 -27.85 -8.34 -13.54
N ALA A 223 -28.47 -7.38 -14.22
CA ALA A 223 -27.87 -6.70 -15.36
C ALA A 223 -26.81 -5.69 -14.94
N VAL A 224 -27.01 -5.01 -13.80
CA VAL A 224 -26.02 -4.12 -13.19
C VAL A 224 -24.74 -4.89 -12.84
N GLY A 225 -24.88 -6.08 -12.25
CA GLY A 225 -23.77 -7.00 -11.96
C GLY A 225 -23.02 -7.44 -13.22
N ARG A 226 -23.75 -7.87 -14.28
CA ARG A 226 -23.16 -8.23 -15.58
C ARG A 226 -22.41 -7.06 -16.22
N PHE A 227 -22.98 -5.85 -16.18
CA PHE A 227 -22.34 -4.65 -16.69
C PHE A 227 -21.07 -4.28 -15.92
N ALA A 228 -21.11 -4.37 -14.58
CA ALA A 228 -19.93 -4.16 -13.73
C ALA A 228 -18.82 -5.20 -14.02
N LYS A 229 -19.19 -6.46 -14.24
CA LYS A 229 -18.26 -7.52 -14.64
C LYS A 229 -17.61 -7.22 -15.99
N ALA A 230 -18.38 -6.77 -16.97
CA ALA A 230 -17.87 -6.40 -18.27
C ALA A 230 -16.98 -5.14 -18.22
N LEU A 231 -17.32 -4.14 -17.41
CA LEU A 231 -16.47 -2.97 -17.15
C LEU A 231 -15.12 -3.39 -16.56
N LEU A 232 -15.11 -4.27 -15.57
CA LEU A 232 -13.90 -4.74 -14.90
C LEU A 232 -13.15 -5.82 -15.70
N ALA A 233 -13.69 -6.27 -16.82
CA ALA A 233 -13.04 -7.24 -17.69
C ALA A 233 -11.81 -6.61 -18.37
N GLY A 234 -10.63 -6.96 -17.87
CA GLY A 234 -9.35 -6.49 -18.41
C GLY A 234 -8.20 -6.83 -17.47
N PRO A 235 -6.94 -6.65 -17.93
CA PRO A 235 -5.76 -7.03 -17.17
C PRO A 235 -5.57 -6.19 -15.89
N LEU A 236 -6.16 -4.99 -15.82
CA LEU A 236 -6.00 -4.06 -14.69
C LEU A 236 -7.37 -3.56 -14.18
N PRO A 237 -8.16 -4.39 -13.48
CA PRO A 237 -9.52 -4.03 -13.03
C PRO A 237 -9.59 -2.75 -12.18
N TRP A 238 -8.55 -2.47 -11.41
CA TRP A 238 -8.48 -1.28 -10.53
C TRP A 238 -8.55 0.05 -11.29
N THR A 239 -8.10 0.10 -12.55
CA THR A 239 -8.17 1.32 -13.37
C THR A 239 -9.62 1.72 -13.69
N ARG A 240 -10.51 0.73 -13.75
CA ARG A 240 -11.94 0.89 -14.05
C ARG A 240 -12.83 0.78 -12.81
N MET A 241 -12.26 0.71 -11.60
CA MET A 241 -13.07 0.73 -10.38
C MET A 241 -13.88 2.03 -10.23
N ARG A 242 -13.32 3.19 -10.63
CA ARG A 242 -14.05 4.47 -10.62
C ARG A 242 -15.31 4.44 -11.45
N GLN A 243 -15.26 3.70 -12.55
CA GLN A 243 -16.38 3.46 -13.45
C GLN A 243 -17.48 2.63 -12.74
N CYS A 244 -17.13 1.55 -12.04
CA CYS A 244 -18.08 0.80 -11.23
C CYS A 244 -18.70 1.63 -10.08
N PHE A 245 -17.92 2.49 -9.41
CA PHE A 245 -18.48 3.41 -8.41
C PHE A 245 -19.46 4.41 -9.02
N ALA A 246 -19.18 4.91 -10.24
CA ALA A 246 -20.11 5.77 -10.97
C ALA A 246 -21.41 5.03 -11.30
N LEU A 247 -21.35 3.76 -11.71
CA LEU A 247 -22.53 2.90 -11.92
C LEU A 247 -23.37 2.75 -10.64
N LEU A 248 -22.75 2.43 -9.50
CA LEU A 248 -23.44 2.37 -8.20
C LEU A 248 -24.01 3.74 -7.79
N GLY A 249 -23.33 4.84 -8.16
CA GLY A 249 -23.83 6.20 -8.00
C GLY A 249 -25.06 6.50 -8.86
N LEU A 250 -25.16 5.94 -10.07
CA LEU A 250 -26.34 6.06 -10.93
C LEU A 250 -27.54 5.30 -10.32
N CYS A 251 -27.31 4.10 -9.76
CA CYS A 251 -28.36 3.34 -9.07
C CYS A 251 -28.96 4.17 -7.92
N ARG A 252 -28.12 4.83 -7.11
CA ARG A 252 -28.57 5.75 -6.04
C ARG A 252 -29.37 6.96 -6.55
N ARG A 253 -29.09 7.46 -7.77
CA ARG A 253 -29.71 8.68 -8.31
C ARG A 253 -30.99 8.41 -9.10
N PHE A 254 -31.06 7.31 -9.85
CA PHE A 254 -32.13 7.03 -10.81
C PHE A 254 -33.01 5.82 -10.42
N GLY A 255 -32.69 5.13 -9.33
CA GLY A 255 -33.36 3.92 -8.88
C GLY A 255 -32.75 2.65 -9.47
N ASP A 256 -32.77 1.57 -8.69
CA ASP A 256 -32.10 0.32 -9.02
C ASP A 256 -32.74 -0.36 -10.26
N GLU A 257 -34.07 -0.39 -10.35
CA GLU A 257 -34.83 -1.02 -11.46
C GLU A 257 -34.54 -0.36 -12.81
N ARG A 258 -34.66 0.96 -12.88
CA ARG A 258 -34.43 1.72 -14.12
C ARG A 258 -33.00 1.59 -14.64
N VAL A 259 -32.04 1.54 -13.73
CA VAL A 259 -30.63 1.32 -14.09
C VAL A 259 -30.41 -0.11 -14.55
N ASN A 260 -31.07 -1.09 -13.93
CA ASN A 260 -31.00 -2.49 -14.36
C ASN A 260 -31.53 -2.68 -15.79
N GLU A 261 -32.70 -2.13 -16.14
CA GLU A 261 -33.26 -2.19 -17.51
C GLU A 261 -32.34 -1.51 -18.53
N THR A 262 -31.82 -0.32 -18.19
CA THR A 262 -30.91 0.41 -19.08
C THR A 262 -29.60 -0.34 -19.29
N CYS A 263 -29.10 -1.03 -18.25
CA CYS A 263 -27.95 -1.92 -18.35
C CYS A 263 -28.23 -3.12 -19.26
N GLU A 264 -29.43 -3.69 -19.26
CA GLU A 264 -29.78 -4.76 -20.20
C GLU A 264 -29.75 -4.30 -21.65
N LEU A 265 -30.36 -3.15 -21.94
CA LEU A 265 -30.32 -2.53 -23.27
C LEU A 265 -28.88 -2.21 -23.71
N ALA A 266 -28.06 -1.71 -22.79
CA ALA A 266 -26.65 -1.43 -23.06
C ALA A 266 -25.84 -2.70 -23.36
N LEU A 267 -26.05 -3.77 -22.57
CA LEU A 267 -25.39 -5.06 -22.76
C LEU A 267 -25.80 -5.72 -24.09
N ALA A 268 -27.08 -5.64 -24.46
CA ALA A 268 -27.56 -6.14 -25.75
C ALA A 268 -26.91 -5.43 -26.94
N ALA A 269 -26.48 -4.19 -26.76
CA ALA A 269 -25.74 -3.40 -27.76
C ALA A 269 -24.21 -3.46 -27.59
N GLU A 270 -23.68 -4.37 -26.75
CA GLU A 270 -22.25 -4.50 -26.40
C GLU A 270 -21.58 -3.17 -25.97
N MET A 271 -22.36 -2.28 -25.36
CA MET A 271 -21.93 -0.96 -24.97
C MET A 271 -21.45 -0.98 -23.52
N HIS A 272 -20.18 -0.62 -23.29
CA HIS A 272 -19.53 -0.69 -21.97
C HIS A 272 -19.04 0.68 -21.48
N ASP A 273 -19.81 1.74 -21.74
CA ASP A 273 -19.46 3.13 -21.42
C ASP A 273 -20.47 3.78 -20.46
N ILE A 274 -19.98 4.25 -19.31
CA ILE A 274 -20.82 4.86 -18.27
C ILE A 274 -21.36 6.24 -18.61
N HIS A 275 -20.61 7.06 -19.34
CA HIS A 275 -21.12 8.38 -19.75
C HIS A 275 -22.25 8.24 -20.77
N ARG A 276 -22.19 7.21 -21.63
CA ARG A 276 -23.29 6.86 -22.53
C ARG A 276 -24.48 6.29 -21.77
N LEU A 277 -24.24 5.40 -20.80
CA LEU A 277 -25.29 4.90 -19.90
C LEU A 277 -26.00 6.04 -19.14
N GLU A 278 -25.25 7.00 -18.58
CA GLU A 278 -25.82 8.17 -17.90
C GLU A 278 -26.67 9.02 -18.87
N ARG A 279 -26.25 9.18 -20.13
CA ARG A 279 -27.05 9.88 -21.15
C ARG A 279 -28.35 9.15 -21.48
N MET A 280 -28.34 7.81 -21.55
CA MET A 280 -29.54 7.01 -21.77
C MET A 280 -30.52 7.17 -20.59
N LEU A 281 -30.03 7.10 -19.36
CA LEU A 281 -30.85 7.31 -18.16
C LEU A 281 -31.50 8.69 -18.13
N LYS A 282 -30.77 9.74 -18.53
CA LYS A 282 -31.27 11.12 -18.61
C LYS A 282 -32.32 11.32 -19.72
N ARG A 283 -32.16 10.67 -20.87
CA ARG A 283 -33.10 10.81 -22.00
C ARG A 283 -34.41 10.05 -21.76
N GLY A 284 -34.43 9.08 -20.84
CA GLY A 284 -35.56 8.17 -20.65
C GLY A 284 -35.58 7.07 -21.71
N PRO A 285 -36.33 5.98 -21.49
CA PRO A 285 -36.45 4.92 -22.47
C PRO A 285 -36.94 5.48 -23.81
N PRO A 286 -36.42 5.00 -24.95
CA PRO A 286 -36.99 5.36 -26.24
C PRO A 286 -38.49 5.03 -26.21
N ALA A 287 -39.32 5.91 -26.78
CA ALA A 287 -40.74 5.61 -26.96
C ALA A 287 -40.86 4.23 -27.62
N PRO A 288 -41.81 3.38 -27.20
CA PRO A 288 -42.01 2.08 -27.81
C PRO A 288 -42.07 2.28 -29.32
N THR A 289 -41.29 1.48 -30.05
CA THR A 289 -41.34 1.44 -31.51
C THR A 289 -42.81 1.35 -31.88
N PRO A 290 -43.37 2.27 -32.69
CA PRO A 290 -44.74 2.11 -33.13
C PRO A 290 -44.83 0.73 -33.74
N GLN A 291 -45.74 -0.10 -33.22
CA GLN A 291 -46.07 -1.37 -33.85
C GLN A 291 -46.31 -1.06 -35.33
N PRO A 292 -45.72 -1.81 -36.28
CA PRO A 292 -46.03 -1.61 -37.68
C PRO A 292 -47.57 -1.58 -37.77
N PRO A 293 -48.18 -0.55 -38.39
CA PRO A 293 -49.63 -0.49 -38.44
C PRO A 293 -50.11 -1.82 -38.98
N GLU A 294 -51.06 -2.46 -38.29
CA GLU A 294 -51.71 -3.65 -38.80
C GLU A 294 -52.07 -3.36 -40.25
N SER A 295 -51.49 -4.11 -41.18
CA SER A 295 -51.72 -3.89 -42.60
C SER A 295 -53.20 -4.11 -42.82
N ASN A 296 -53.97 -3.03 -42.97
CA ASN A 296 -55.36 -3.11 -43.38
C ASN A 296 -55.33 -3.73 -44.78
N VAL A 297 -55.59 -5.04 -44.84
CA VAL A 297 -55.79 -5.76 -46.09
C VAL A 297 -57.04 -5.15 -46.71
N ILE A 298 -56.87 -4.24 -47.66
CA ILE A 298 -57.97 -3.71 -48.44
C ILE A 298 -58.49 -4.90 -49.26
N PRO A 299 -59.75 -5.36 -49.07
CA PRO A 299 -60.27 -6.42 -49.90
C PRO A 299 -60.35 -5.91 -51.34
N ILE A 300 -59.54 -6.51 -52.21
CA ILE A 300 -59.46 -6.23 -53.67
C ILE A 300 -60.85 -6.32 -54.35
N ALA A 301 -61.82 -6.97 -53.70
CA ALA A 301 -63.16 -7.20 -54.22
C ALA A 301 -64.06 -5.95 -54.34
N ARG A 302 -63.74 -4.79 -53.74
CA ARG A 302 -64.64 -3.62 -53.81
C ARG A 302 -64.63 -2.89 -55.16
N PHE A 303 -63.60 -3.08 -55.99
CA PHE A 303 -63.45 -2.39 -57.27
C PHE A 303 -63.49 -3.32 -58.50
N LEU A 304 -63.75 -4.61 -58.30
CA LEU A 304 -63.96 -5.56 -59.40
C LEU A 304 -65.36 -5.35 -59.99
N ARG A 305 -65.40 -4.89 -61.24
CA ARG A 305 -66.66 -4.75 -61.99
C ARG A 305 -67.20 -6.12 -62.42
N PRO A 306 -68.52 -6.29 -62.55
CA PRO A 306 -69.13 -7.52 -63.05
C PRO A 306 -68.58 -7.91 -64.43
N LYS A 307 -68.41 -9.21 -64.68
CA LYS A 307 -67.81 -9.75 -65.92
C LYS A 307 -68.57 -9.35 -67.19
N GLU A 308 -69.87 -9.04 -67.05
CA GLU A 308 -70.74 -8.63 -68.15
C GLU A 308 -70.30 -7.28 -68.75
N GLN A 309 -69.59 -6.46 -67.97
CA GLN A 309 -69.11 -5.14 -68.40
C GLN A 309 -67.84 -5.21 -69.28
N TYR A 310 -67.21 -6.38 -69.38
CA TYR A 310 -66.04 -6.66 -70.23
C TYR A 310 -66.39 -7.48 -71.47
N ALA A 311 -67.67 -7.81 -71.68
CA ALA A 311 -68.12 -8.50 -72.88
C ALA A 311 -68.11 -7.51 -74.06
N LEU A 312 -67.14 -7.66 -74.97
CA LEU A 312 -67.16 -6.97 -76.27
C LEU A 312 -68.31 -7.54 -77.12
N PRO A 313 -69.18 -6.72 -77.73
CA PRO A 313 -70.18 -7.21 -78.65
C PRO A 313 -69.47 -7.72 -79.92
N LEU A 314 -69.31 -9.03 -80.03
CA LEU A 314 -68.99 -9.67 -81.30
C LEU A 314 -70.21 -9.49 -82.21
N ALA A 315 -70.13 -8.52 -83.11
CA ALA A 315 -71.13 -8.32 -84.15
C ALA A 315 -71.25 -9.62 -84.97
N SER A 316 -72.38 -10.32 -84.84
CA SER A 316 -72.73 -11.40 -85.76
C SER A 316 -72.97 -10.77 -87.13
N CYS A 317 -72.03 -10.93 -88.03
CA CYS A 317 -72.14 -10.55 -89.43
C CYS A 317 -73.15 -11.50 -90.11
N GLY A 318 -74.44 -11.17 -89.97
CA GLY A 318 -75.55 -11.86 -90.62
C GLY A 318 -75.81 -11.25 -92.00
N ARG A 319 -75.50 -12.02 -93.05
CA ARG A 319 -75.76 -11.70 -94.46
C ARG A 319 -77.27 -11.50 -94.71
N PRO A 320 -77.70 -10.49 -95.48
CA PRO A 320 -79.04 -10.45 -96.03
C PRO A 320 -79.06 -11.00 -97.47
N ASN A 321 -79.93 -11.98 -97.76
CA ASN A 321 -80.62 -12.15 -99.04
C ASN A 321 -81.56 -13.36 -99.01
N PRO A 322 -82.53 -13.51 -99.94
CA PRO A 322 -83.12 -12.54 -100.88
C PRO A 322 -84.68 -12.56 -100.91
N GLU A 323 -85.25 -11.57 -101.60
CA GLU A 323 -86.46 -11.59 -102.45
C GLU A 323 -87.85 -12.02 -101.93
N GLY A 324 -88.84 -11.16 -102.24
CA GLY A 324 -90.28 -11.44 -102.15
C GLY A 324 -91.17 -10.28 -102.62
N GLU A 325 -91.38 -10.19 -103.94
CA GLU A 325 -92.47 -9.54 -104.71
C GLU A 325 -93.88 -9.68 -104.06
N LYS A 326 -94.91 -8.81 -104.22
CA LYS A 326 -95.67 -8.31 -105.41
C LYS A 326 -96.96 -7.61 -104.86
N PRO A 327 -97.94 -7.10 -105.65
CA PRO A 327 -97.95 -6.77 -107.08
C PRO A 327 -98.15 -5.28 -107.40
#